data_AF-A0A3N5X2Q3-F1
#
_entry.id   AF-A0A3N5X2Q3-F1
#
_cell.length_a   1.000
_cell.length_b   1.000
_cell.length_c   1.000
_cell.angle_alpha   90.00
_cell.angle_beta   90.00
_cell.angle_gamma   90.00
#
_symmetry.space_group_name_H-M   'P 1'
#
loop_
_entity.id
_entity.type
_entity.pdbx_description
1 polymer ?
#
loop_
_entity_poly.entity_id
_entity_poly.type
_entity_poly.pdbx_seq_one_letter_code
_entity_poly.pdbx_strand_id
1 'polypeptide(L)'
;MNLQDVPVTVDLELLDAEGKPRGSSQIALPARGHLARFLDELTWSGAAYYNGTLRGSVTAGQQLAVTVVGVAATGFWSLPVIVQE
;
A
#
# COMPACT_ATOMS: atom_id res chain seq x y z
N MET A 1 8.11 3.87 -0.84
CA MET A 1 9.24 4.82 -0.86
C MET A 1 8.89 5.94 -1.82
N ASN A 2 9.08 7.18 -1.37
CA ASN A 2 8.91 8.37 -2.17
C ASN A 2 10.28 8.77 -2.74
N LEU A 3 10.41 8.76 -4.06
CA LEU A 3 11.67 9.08 -4.75
C LEU A 3 11.87 10.58 -4.97
N GLN A 4 10.84 11.39 -4.70
CA GLN A 4 10.78 12.81 -5.04
C GLN A 4 11.23 13.70 -3.89
N ASP A 5 11.56 14.96 -4.22
CA ASP A 5 11.98 15.99 -3.26
C ASP A 5 10.80 16.73 -2.60
N VAL A 6 9.56 16.28 -2.84
CA VAL A 6 8.33 16.79 -2.20
C VAL A 6 7.59 15.68 -1.48
N PRO A 7 6.90 15.95 -0.35
CA PRO A 7 6.03 14.97 0.30
C PRO A 7 4.91 14.52 -0.64
N VAL A 8 4.50 13.26 -0.52
CA VAL A 8 3.39 12.69 -1.28
C VAL A 8 2.35 12.09 -0.34
N THR A 9 1.09 12.28 -0.71
CA THR A 9 -0.02 11.53 -0.12
C THR A 9 -0.26 10.30 -0.98
N VAL A 10 -0.29 9.13 -0.36
CA VAL A 10 -0.55 7.85 -1.02
C VAL A 10 -1.91 7.36 -0.58
N ASP A 11 -2.78 7.12 -1.54
CA ASP A 11 -4.03 6.41 -1.33
C ASP A 11 -3.78 4.91 -1.49
N LEU A 12 -4.26 4.12 -0.53
CA LEU A 12 -4.12 2.68 -0.48
C LEU A 12 -5.50 2.03 -0.56
N GLU A 13 -5.64 1.02 -1.40
CA GLU A 13 -6.83 0.16 -1.47
C GLU A 13 -6.46 -1.31 -1.30
N LEU A 14 -7.19 -2.00 -0.44
CA LEU A 14 -7.19 -3.46 -0.34
C LEU A 14 -8.24 -4.01 -1.32
N LEU A 15 -7.82 -4.84 -2.27
CA LEU A 15 -8.70 -5.48 -3.25
C LEU A 15 -8.87 -6.97 -2.94
N ASP A 16 -10.07 -7.53 -3.04
CA ASP A 16 -10.25 -8.99 -2.97
C ASP A 16 -9.71 -9.73 -4.21
N ALA A 17 -9.88 -11.06 -4.26
CA ALA A 17 -9.39 -11.90 -5.34
C ALA A 17 -10.02 -11.55 -6.71
N GLU A 18 -11.21 -10.97 -6.70
CA GLU A 18 -11.92 -10.47 -7.88
C GLU A 18 -11.54 -9.02 -8.25
N GLY A 19 -10.65 -8.39 -7.49
CA GLY A 19 -10.18 -7.02 -7.70
C GLY A 19 -11.11 -5.94 -7.16
N LYS A 20 -12.09 -6.28 -6.32
CA LYS A 20 -13.04 -5.33 -5.74
C LYS A 20 -12.50 -4.71 -4.44
N PRO A 21 -12.64 -3.40 -4.23
CA PRO A 21 -12.16 -2.74 -3.02
C PRO A 21 -12.90 -3.20 -1.76
N ARG A 22 -12.14 -3.46 -0.70
CA ARG A 22 -12.59 -3.95 0.62
C ARG A 22 -12.28 -2.98 1.76
N GLY A 23 -11.27 -2.14 1.58
CA GLY A 23 -10.89 -1.10 2.52
C GLY A 23 -9.94 -0.12 1.85
N SER A 24 -10.01 1.13 2.29
CA SER A 24 -9.08 2.17 1.87
C SER A 24 -8.38 2.82 3.06
N SER A 25 -7.17 3.30 2.83
CA SER A 25 -6.39 4.07 3.79
C SER A 25 -5.62 5.15 3.06
N GLN A 26 -5.19 6.18 3.77
CA GLN A 26 -4.37 7.24 3.23
C GLN A 26 -3.17 7.44 4.15
N ILE A 27 -1.98 7.55 3.55
CA ILE A 27 -0.73 7.77 4.27
C ILE A 27 0.03 8.94 3.67
N ALA A 28 0.77 9.67 4.50
CA ALA A 28 1.73 10.67 4.06
C ALA A 28 3.14 10.05 4.03
N LEU A 29 3.83 10.13 2.89
CA LEU A 29 5.25 9.83 2.77
C LEU A 29 6.05 11.13 2.66
N PRO A 30 7.01 11.38 3.57
CA PRO A 30 7.92 12.51 3.44
C PRO A 30 8.71 12.51 2.12
N ALA A 31 9.21 13.68 1.72
CA ALA A 31 10.17 13.82 0.62
C ALA A 31 11.37 12.90 0.84
N ARG A 32 11.82 12.19 -0.20
CA ARG A 32 12.91 11.20 -0.15
C ARG A 32 12.76 10.13 0.96
N GLY A 33 11.53 9.94 1.46
CA GLY A 33 11.24 9.11 2.62
C GLY A 33 10.82 7.70 2.27
N HIS A 34 10.92 6.81 3.25
CA HIS A 34 10.26 5.51 3.24
C HIS A 34 9.41 5.34 4.48
N LEU A 35 8.36 4.52 4.36
CA LEU A 35 7.52 4.11 5.47
C LEU A 35 7.38 2.59 5.39
N ALA A 36 7.65 1.91 6.50
CA ALA A 36 7.46 0.47 6.66
C ALA A 36 6.53 0.25 7.85
N ARG A 37 5.36 -0.32 7.59
CA ARG A 37 4.31 -0.58 8.59
C ARG A 37 3.63 -1.90 8.29
N PHE A 38 3.06 -2.51 9.31
CA PHE A 38 2.16 -3.65 9.12
C PHE A 38 0.78 -3.17 8.64
N LEU A 39 0.03 -4.04 7.96
CA LEU A 39 -1.29 -3.69 7.44
C LEU A 39 -2.28 -3.38 8.57
N ASP A 40 -2.16 -4.02 9.73
CA ASP A 40 -2.98 -3.80 10.92
C ASP A 40 -2.60 -2.53 11.71
N GLU A 41 -1.46 -1.91 11.40
CA GLU A 41 -1.06 -0.61 11.95
C GLU A 41 -1.66 0.58 11.18
N LEU A 42 -2.31 0.31 10.04
CA LEU A 42 -3.00 1.30 9.23
C LEU A 42 -4.49 1.34 9.58
N THR A 43 -5.08 2.54 9.55
CA THR A 43 -6.52 2.71 9.73
C THR A 43 -7.21 2.49 8.40
N TRP A 44 -8.06 1.48 8.31
CA TRP A 44 -8.86 1.16 7.13
C TRP A 44 -10.31 1.59 7.29
N SER A 45 -10.90 2.13 6.24
CA SER A 45 -12.32 2.50 6.16
C SER A 45 -13.27 1.29 6.09
N GLY A 46 -12.74 0.07 5.87
CA GLY A 46 -13.50 -1.17 5.66
C GLY A 46 -12.88 -2.37 6.39
N ALA A 47 -13.37 -3.58 6.10
CA ALA A 47 -12.95 -4.78 6.83
C ALA A 47 -11.52 -5.21 6.47
N ALA A 48 -10.66 -5.30 7.49
CA ALA A 48 -9.24 -5.65 7.37
C ALA A 48 -8.95 -7.12 6.96
N TYR A 49 -10.00 -7.94 6.76
CA TYR A 49 -9.83 -9.28 6.19
C TYR A 49 -9.72 -9.18 4.68
N TYR A 50 -8.51 -9.45 4.21
CA TYR A 50 -8.14 -9.27 2.82
C TYR A 50 -7.37 -10.50 2.31
N ASN A 51 -7.67 -10.90 1.08
CA ASN A 51 -7.04 -11.99 0.35
C ASN A 51 -7.02 -11.62 -1.15
N GLY A 52 -6.12 -10.73 -1.56
CA GLY A 52 -6.08 -10.27 -2.95
C GLY A 52 -4.87 -9.38 -3.29
N THR A 53 -5.10 -8.17 -3.80
CA THR A 53 -4.04 -7.21 -4.22
C THR A 53 -4.06 -5.86 -3.48
N LEU A 54 -2.90 -5.32 -3.11
CA LEU A 54 -2.79 -3.96 -2.58
C LEU A 54 -2.62 -3.01 -3.78
N ARG A 55 -3.43 -1.96 -3.85
CA ARG A 55 -3.22 -0.88 -4.80
C ARG A 55 -2.73 0.35 -4.06
N GLY A 56 -1.66 0.96 -4.57
CA GLY A 56 -1.20 2.27 -4.14
C GLY A 56 -1.33 3.27 -5.29
N SER A 57 -1.92 4.42 -5.04
CA SER A 57 -2.01 5.51 -6.00
C SER A 57 -1.48 6.81 -5.42
N VAL A 58 -0.85 7.60 -6.29
CA VAL A 58 -0.39 8.96 -6.00
C VAL A 58 -1.00 9.91 -7.04
N THR A 59 -0.75 11.21 -6.91
CA THR A 59 -1.20 12.17 -7.94
C THR A 59 -0.36 12.00 -9.22
N ALA A 60 -0.98 12.21 -10.38
CA ALA A 60 -0.32 12.16 -11.68
C ALA A 60 1.02 12.93 -11.72
N GLY A 61 2.06 12.23 -12.18
CA GLY A 61 3.43 12.72 -12.25
C GLY A 61 4.26 12.50 -10.98
N GLN A 62 3.67 11.92 -9.92
CA GLN A 62 4.40 11.49 -8.73
C GLN A 62 4.84 10.03 -8.86
N GLN A 63 5.99 9.71 -8.27
CA GLN A 63 6.56 8.36 -8.29
C GLN A 63 6.46 7.71 -6.92
N LEU A 64 6.07 6.43 -6.93
CA LEU A 64 5.96 5.61 -5.73
C LEU A 64 6.51 4.20 -5.99
N ALA A 65 7.33 3.69 -5.07
CA ALA A 65 7.69 2.28 -5.01
C ALA A 65 7.04 1.63 -3.78
N VAL A 66 6.37 0.49 -3.95
CA VAL A 66 5.67 -0.23 -2.88
C VAL A 66 6.04 -1.71 -2.91
N THR A 67 6.18 -2.31 -1.74
CA THR A 67 6.40 -3.76 -1.58
C THR A 67 5.70 -4.20 -0.31
N VAL A 68 5.10 -5.39 -0.35
CA VAL A 68 4.49 -6.02 0.81
C VAL A 68 5.08 -7.41 0.96
N VAL A 69 5.58 -7.70 2.17
CA VAL A 69 6.13 -8.99 2.56
C VAL A 69 5.34 -9.51 3.74
N GLY A 70 4.83 -10.73 3.63
CA GLY A 70 4.26 -11.46 4.73
C GLY A 70 5.28 -12.44 5.32
N VAL A 71 5.26 -12.56 6.64
CA VAL A 71 6.13 -13.46 7.40
C VAL A 71 5.26 -14.43 8.18
N ALA A 72 5.53 -15.72 8.05
CA ALA A 72 4.88 -16.79 8.81
C ALA A 72 5.93 -17.76 9.34
N ALA A 73 5.54 -18.62 10.29
CA ALA A 73 6.44 -19.66 10.82
C ALA A 73 7.01 -20.59 9.73
N THR A 74 6.30 -20.73 8.61
CA THR A 74 6.65 -21.60 7.49
C THR A 74 7.44 -20.89 6.37
N GLY A 75 7.65 -19.57 6.46
CA GLY A 75 8.45 -18.82 5.48
C GLY A 75 7.93 -17.42 5.19
N PHE A 76 8.39 -16.89 4.05
CA PHE A 76 8.02 -15.56 3.54
C PHE A 76 7.13 -15.69 2.31
N TRP A 77 6.23 -14.74 2.13
CA TRP A 77 5.44 -14.57 0.92
C TRP A 77 5.34 -13.09 0.56
N SER A 78 5.00 -12.78 -0.69
CA SER A 78 4.76 -11.41 -1.15
C SER A 78 3.31 -11.23 -1.57
N LEU A 79 2.79 -10.03 -1.37
CA LEU A 79 1.49 -9.66 -1.90
C LEU A 79 1.67 -8.97 -3.25
N PRO A 80 0.82 -9.25 -4.26
CA PRO A 80 0.78 -8.43 -5.46
C PRO A 80 0.49 -6.98 -5.10
N VAL A 81 1.22 -6.06 -5.74
CA VAL A 81 1.01 -4.62 -5.59
C VAL A 81 0.85 -3.97 -6.95
N ILE A 82 -0.18 -3.15 -7.10
CA ILE A 82 -0.40 -2.31 -8.28
C ILE A 82 -0.10 -0.85 -7.88
N VAL A 83 0.77 -0.18 -8.64
CA VAL A 83 1.03 1.24 -8.47
C VAL A 83 0.39 2.01 -9.62
N GLN A 84 -0.32 3.08 -9.30
CA GLN A 84 -0.93 3.99 -10.27
C GLN A 84 -0.40 5.41 -10.05
N GLU A 85 -0.07 6.08 -11.16
CA GLU A 85 0.36 7.48 -11.24
C GLU A 85 -0.75 8.31 -11.88
#